data_AF-A0A7L3KRF8-F1
#
_entry.id   AF-A0A7L3KRF8-F1
#
_cell.length_a   1.000
_cell.length_b   1.000
_cell.length_c   1.000
_cell.angle_alpha   90.00
_cell.angle_beta   90.00
_cell.angle_gamma   90.00
#
_symmetry.space_group_name_H-M   'P 1'
#
loop_
_entity.id
_entity.type
_entity.pdbx_description
1 polymer ?
#
loop_
_entity_poly.entity_id
_entity_poly.type
_entity_poly.pdbx_seq_one_letter_code
_entity_poly.pdbx_strand_id
1 'polypeptide(L)'
;RLLTELESPSWWPFSTKLWKTPLESKPKEPPAATAAADDPKASEAILLRIPVIIITPRMDSNAKPGKLTVLPSGLEIRDCNSQLVHRFEAREVDDIRVHSPYEISVRQRFIGKPDRALRLLAARMPQAIPVLEAQFSRKIQFLEDALGFAGARRSPQADLGSSVWQAATGFLGAAANPGSPAGSRDGMDSEQVQVQKVSQEEAKELRQILKKLKGLALETEAELERQDEALDSISSSVDRATLNIDRQNRRMRKLT
;
A
#
# COMPACT_ATOMS: atom_id res chain seq x y z
N ARG A 1 38.76 -26.46 14.60
CA ARG A 1 37.53 -26.40 15.43
C ARG A 1 37.29 -24.94 15.75
N LEU A 2 36.14 -24.37 15.34
CA LEU A 2 35.45 -23.16 15.83
C LEU A 2 34.64 -22.54 14.68
N LEU A 3 33.51 -23.17 14.32
CA LEU A 3 32.38 -22.48 13.70
C LEU A 3 31.42 -22.22 14.86
N THR A 4 31.42 -21.01 15.40
CA THR A 4 30.44 -20.62 16.41
C THR A 4 29.17 -20.21 15.68
N GLU A 5 28.10 -20.91 16.00
CA GLU A 5 26.75 -20.72 15.48
C GLU A 5 26.32 -19.25 15.64
N LEU A 6 25.99 -18.59 14.52
CA LEU A 6 25.25 -17.35 14.55
C LEU A 6 23.78 -17.70 14.79
N GLU A 7 23.31 -17.61 16.03
CA GLU A 7 21.87 -17.66 16.32
C GLU A 7 21.18 -16.52 15.56
N SER A 8 20.23 -16.89 14.71
CA SER A 8 19.43 -15.93 13.96
C SER A 8 18.50 -15.18 14.92
N PRO A 9 18.38 -13.84 14.78
CA PRO A 9 17.49 -13.04 15.62
C PRO A 9 16.05 -13.55 15.64
N SER A 10 15.36 -13.40 16.77
CA SER A 10 13.99 -13.90 16.97
C SER A 10 12.92 -13.27 16.07
N TRP A 11 13.26 -12.21 15.33
CA TRP A 11 12.40 -11.56 14.36
C TRP A 11 12.67 -12.03 12.91
N TRP A 12 13.66 -12.90 12.69
CA TRP A 12 14.04 -13.40 11.36
C TRP A 12 13.10 -14.52 10.90
N PRO A 13 12.60 -14.51 9.64
CA PRO A 13 11.58 -15.46 9.17
C PRO A 13 12.07 -16.90 9.03
N PHE A 14 13.39 -17.16 9.13
CA PHE A 14 13.99 -18.50 9.16
C PHE A 14 14.42 -18.92 10.56
N SER A 15 14.05 -18.16 11.60
CA SER A 15 14.32 -18.54 12.98
C SER A 15 13.47 -19.75 13.34
N THR A 16 14.12 -20.83 13.74
CA THR A 16 13.49 -22.12 14.06
C THR A 16 12.75 -22.12 15.41
N LYS A 17 12.72 -20.99 16.13
CA LYS A 17 11.99 -20.85 17.40
C LYS A 17 10.56 -20.40 17.12
N LEU A 18 9.70 -21.40 16.97
CA LEU A 18 8.23 -21.33 16.91
C LEU A 18 7.68 -20.17 17.76
N TRP A 19 6.93 -19.28 17.11
CA TRP A 19 6.17 -18.22 17.76
C TRP A 19 5.27 -18.80 18.84
N LYS A 20 5.60 -18.57 20.11
CA LYS A 20 4.70 -18.86 21.22
C LYS A 20 3.59 -17.82 21.20
N THR A 21 2.39 -18.26 20.85
CA THR A 21 1.14 -17.53 21.04
C THR A 21 0.89 -17.30 22.54
N PRO A 22 0.46 -16.09 22.95
CA PRO A 22 -0.20 -15.95 24.23
C PRO A 22 -1.58 -16.61 24.13
N LEU A 23 -1.74 -17.68 24.90
CA LEU A 23 -2.97 -18.44 25.11
C LEU A 23 -4.09 -17.53 25.64
N GLU A 24 -5.30 -17.79 25.16
CA GLU A 24 -6.56 -17.23 25.63
C GLU A 24 -6.71 -17.19 27.16
N SER A 25 -7.35 -16.15 27.67
CA SER A 25 -8.20 -16.27 28.86
C SER A 25 -9.45 -15.38 28.74
N LYS A 26 -10.61 -16.00 28.96
CA LYS A 26 -11.97 -15.45 28.95
C LYS A 26 -12.29 -14.70 30.27
N PRO A 27 -13.40 -13.92 30.34
CA PRO A 27 -13.56 -12.79 31.26
C PRO A 27 -14.22 -13.16 32.60
N LYS A 28 -13.91 -12.40 33.65
CA LYS A 28 -14.74 -12.30 34.87
C LYS A 28 -14.68 -10.88 35.43
N GLU A 29 -15.86 -10.29 35.63
CA GLU A 29 -16.18 -8.93 36.06
C GLU A 29 -15.84 -8.61 37.56
N PRO A 30 -15.94 -7.33 38.02
CA PRO A 30 -14.99 -6.64 38.90
C PRO A 30 -15.51 -6.49 40.37
N PRO A 31 -14.83 -5.78 41.32
CA PRO A 31 -14.79 -4.30 41.37
C PRO A 31 -13.50 -3.67 41.97
N ALA A 32 -13.49 -2.33 41.99
CA ALA A 32 -12.74 -1.40 42.86
C ALA A 32 -11.46 -0.71 42.31
N ALA A 33 -11.70 0.43 41.67
CA ALA A 33 -11.07 1.74 41.87
C ALA A 33 -9.58 1.84 42.28
N THR A 34 -8.76 2.41 41.39
CA THR A 34 -8.08 3.69 41.67
C THR A 34 -7.63 4.35 40.35
N ALA A 35 -7.87 5.64 40.27
CA ALA A 35 -7.68 6.48 39.09
C ALA A 35 -6.24 6.98 38.94
N ALA A 36 -5.79 7.18 37.70
CA ALA A 36 -4.85 8.24 37.33
C ALA A 36 -4.85 8.48 35.80
N ALA A 37 -5.58 9.54 35.41
CA ALA A 37 -5.39 10.40 34.23
C ALA A 37 -5.17 9.76 32.84
N ASP A 38 -6.26 9.40 32.17
CA ASP A 38 -6.37 9.46 30.70
C ASP A 38 -7.40 10.55 30.34
N ASP A 39 -6.97 11.51 29.53
CA ASP A 39 -7.76 12.67 29.09
C ASP A 39 -9.00 12.23 28.28
N PRO A 40 -10.17 12.88 28.45
CA PRO A 40 -11.43 12.42 27.88
C PRO A 40 -11.64 13.02 26.50
N LYS A 41 -11.03 12.42 25.47
CA LYS A 41 -11.55 12.58 24.09
C LYS A 41 -12.30 11.31 23.76
N ALA A 42 -13.61 11.38 24.02
CA ALA A 42 -14.66 10.39 23.78
C ALA A 42 -14.19 9.27 22.84
N SER A 43 -14.21 8.03 23.33
CA SER A 43 -13.86 6.78 22.63
C SER A 43 -14.27 6.83 21.17
N GLU A 44 -13.39 7.39 20.34
CA GLU A 44 -13.66 7.69 18.97
C GLU A 44 -13.61 6.36 18.23
N ALA A 45 -14.68 6.03 17.50
CA ALA A 45 -14.79 4.72 16.86
C ALA A 45 -13.58 4.51 15.93
N ILE A 46 -12.70 3.57 16.27
CA ILE A 46 -11.51 3.30 15.45
C ILE A 46 -11.96 2.55 14.20
N LEU A 47 -11.76 3.14 13.02
CA LEU A 47 -12.10 2.50 11.75
C LEU A 47 -11.09 1.41 11.40
N LEU A 48 -9.81 1.70 11.60
CA LEU A 48 -8.74 0.76 11.30
C LEU A 48 -7.48 1.07 12.12
N ARG A 49 -6.74 0.01 12.45
CA ARG A 49 -5.49 0.11 13.18
C ARG A 49 -4.46 -0.84 12.62
N ILE A 50 -3.38 -0.31 12.06
CA ILE A 50 -2.32 -1.11 11.44
C ILE A 50 -0.93 -0.68 11.93
N PRO A 51 0.02 -1.63 12.05
CA PRO A 51 1.42 -1.29 12.27
C PRO A 51 2.00 -0.68 10.99
N VAL A 52 2.80 0.38 11.14
CA VAL A 52 3.40 1.10 10.01
C VAL A 52 4.84 1.47 10.32
N ILE A 53 5.67 1.64 9.30
CA ILE A 53 6.98 2.28 9.40
C ILE A 53 6.79 3.74 8.97
N ILE A 54 7.15 4.65 9.85
CA ILE A 54 7.05 6.09 9.65
C ILE A 54 8.39 6.55 9.07
N ILE A 55 8.32 7.18 7.90
CA ILE A 55 9.46 7.79 7.21
C ILE A 55 9.24 9.30 7.22
N THR A 56 10.02 10.02 8.02
CA THR A 56 9.97 11.47 8.07
C THR A 56 10.98 12.08 7.10
N PRO A 57 10.56 12.86 6.09
CA PRO A 57 11.46 13.38 5.07
C PRO A 57 12.43 14.46 5.58
N ARG A 58 12.19 15.04 6.77
CA ARG A 58 12.99 16.13 7.34
C ARG A 58 14.07 15.71 8.34
N MET A 59 13.96 14.51 8.91
CA MET A 59 14.92 13.99 9.88
C MET A 59 15.61 12.78 9.26
N ASP A 60 16.68 13.04 8.54
CA ASP A 60 17.74 12.09 8.17
C ASP A 60 17.24 10.67 7.92
N SER A 61 16.22 10.53 7.05
CA SER A 61 15.55 9.26 6.68
C SER A 61 15.44 8.21 7.80
N ASN A 62 15.12 8.62 9.04
CA ASN A 62 14.97 7.66 10.12
C ASN A 62 13.65 6.90 9.92
N ALA A 63 13.75 5.61 9.63
CA ALA A 63 12.61 4.73 9.56
C ALA A 63 12.26 4.29 10.99
N LYS A 64 11.16 4.80 11.54
CA LYS A 64 10.71 4.44 12.89
C LYS A 64 9.49 3.53 12.85
N PRO A 65 9.49 2.40 13.56
CA PRO A 65 8.31 1.57 13.68
C PRO A 65 7.25 2.30 14.50
N GLY A 66 6.00 2.22 14.04
CA GLY A 66 4.88 2.90 14.67
C GLY A 66 3.56 2.26 14.28
N LYS A 67 2.49 3.03 14.46
CA LYS A 67 1.13 2.55 14.32
C LYS A 67 0.24 3.66 13.75
N LEU A 68 -0.44 3.34 12.67
CA LEU A 68 -1.46 4.19 12.06
C LEU A 68 -2.83 3.78 12.59
N THR A 69 -3.57 4.75 13.08
CA THR A 69 -4.96 4.60 13.49
C THR A 69 -5.81 5.55 12.65
N VAL A 70 -6.76 4.97 11.92
CA VAL A 70 -7.73 5.71 11.10
C VAL A 70 -8.98 5.90 11.95
N LEU A 71 -9.34 7.17 12.16
CA LEU A 71 -10.45 7.62 13.00
C LEU A 71 -11.42 8.44 12.14
N PRO A 72 -12.73 8.51 12.42
CA PRO A 72 -13.68 9.32 11.66
C PRO A 72 -13.28 10.81 11.57
N SER A 73 -12.68 11.36 12.63
CA SER A 73 -12.22 12.75 12.63
C SER A 73 -10.87 12.97 11.94
N GLY A 74 -10.11 11.92 11.62
CA GLY A 74 -8.79 12.08 11.02
C GLY A 74 -7.85 10.86 11.10
N LEU A 75 -6.56 11.12 11.07
CA LEU A 75 -5.50 10.10 11.13
C LEU A 75 -4.59 10.35 12.33
N GLU A 76 -4.35 9.31 13.12
CA GLU A 76 -3.37 9.32 14.20
C GLU A 76 -2.18 8.44 13.88
N ILE A 77 -0.99 8.98 14.08
CA ILE A 77 0.27 8.28 13.91
C ILE A 77 0.96 8.25 15.27
N ARG A 78 1.19 7.04 15.78
CA ARG A 78 1.87 6.81 17.05
C ARG A 78 3.19 6.07 16.83
N ASP A 79 4.17 6.36 17.66
CA ASP A 79 5.47 5.68 17.67
C ASP A 79 5.34 4.29 18.31
N CYS A 80 6.42 3.50 18.28
CA CYS A 80 6.50 2.20 18.96
C CYS A 80 6.19 2.27 20.46
N ASN A 81 6.54 3.40 21.10
CA ASN A 81 6.26 3.69 22.50
C ASN A 81 4.81 4.16 22.76
N SER A 82 3.92 4.05 21.76
CA SER A 82 2.53 4.55 21.81
C SER A 82 2.38 6.06 22.03
N GLN A 83 3.46 6.82 21.91
CA GLN A 83 3.44 8.28 21.94
C GLN A 83 2.92 8.83 20.61
N LEU A 84 2.09 9.87 20.66
CA LEU A 84 1.54 10.50 19.48
C LEU A 84 2.64 11.26 18.73
N VAL A 85 2.96 10.81 17.52
CA VAL A 85 3.92 11.47 16.63
C VAL A 85 3.25 12.64 15.92
N HIS A 86 2.09 12.36 15.32
CA HIS A 86 1.31 13.39 14.63
C HIS A 86 -0.16 12.98 14.55
N ARG A 87 -1.06 13.95 14.68
CA ARG A 87 -2.49 13.79 14.42
C ARG A 87 -2.85 14.72 13.27
N PHE A 88 -3.40 14.15 12.21
CA PHE A 88 -4.00 14.89 11.11
C PHE A 88 -5.50 14.95 11.31
N GLU A 89 -6.08 16.13 11.39
CA GLU A 89 -7.54 16.24 11.33
C GLU A 89 -8.03 16.07 9.89
N ALA A 90 -9.24 15.53 9.71
CA ALA A 90 -9.80 15.27 8.39
C ALA A 90 -9.90 16.52 7.52
N ARG A 91 -10.10 17.69 8.16
CA ARG A 91 -10.16 19.00 7.51
C ARG A 91 -8.78 19.50 7.08
N GLU A 92 -7.76 19.19 7.87
CA GLU A 92 -6.40 19.69 7.71
C GLU A 92 -5.55 18.88 6.72
N VAL A 93 -5.90 17.62 6.42
CA VAL A 93 -5.21 16.87 5.36
C VAL A 93 -5.47 17.55 4.02
N ASP A 94 -4.45 17.88 3.23
CA ASP A 94 -4.65 18.44 1.89
C ASP A 94 -4.73 17.32 0.86
N ASP A 95 -3.74 16.44 0.87
CA ASP A 95 -3.65 15.32 -0.06
C ASP A 95 -3.01 14.08 0.58
N ILE A 96 -3.53 12.93 0.18
CA ILE A 96 -2.99 11.60 0.49
C ILE A 96 -2.57 10.97 -0.83
N ARG A 97 -1.26 10.74 -1.03
CA ARG A 97 -0.75 10.11 -2.26
C ARG A 97 -0.41 8.66 -2.01
N VAL A 98 -0.93 7.77 -2.83
CA VAL A 98 -0.58 6.35 -2.83
C VAL A 98 0.55 6.15 -3.84
N HIS A 99 1.75 5.84 -3.33
CA HIS A 99 2.95 5.60 -4.15
C HIS A 99 3.09 4.14 -4.57
N SER A 100 2.65 3.22 -3.70
CA SER A 100 2.66 1.76 -3.88
C SER A 100 1.51 1.18 -3.06
N PRO A 101 1.02 -0.06 -3.30
CA PRO A 101 0.01 -0.68 -2.45
C PRO A 101 0.37 -0.72 -0.96
N TYR A 102 1.67 -0.63 -0.66
CA TYR A 102 2.22 -0.67 0.69
C TYR A 102 2.68 0.70 1.21
N GLU A 103 2.71 1.74 0.37
CA GLU A 103 3.31 3.03 0.68
C GLU A 103 2.36 4.19 0.35
N ILE A 104 2.09 5.02 1.36
CA ILE A 104 1.32 6.26 1.21
C ILE A 104 2.10 7.45 1.76
N SER A 105 1.83 8.64 1.25
CA SER A 105 2.24 9.90 1.86
C SER A 105 1.03 10.76 2.19
N VAL A 106 1.02 11.34 3.38
CA VAL A 106 -0.02 12.24 3.86
C VAL A 106 0.60 13.62 4.01
N ARG A 107 0.00 14.63 3.38
CA ARG A 107 0.47 16.01 3.42
C ARG A 107 -0.59 16.95 3.99
N GLN A 108 -0.11 17.87 4.81
CA GLN A 108 -0.83 19.00 5.38
C GLN A 108 -0.02 20.27 5.10
N ARG A 109 -0.63 21.22 4.40
CA ARG A 109 -0.04 22.49 3.98
C ARG A 109 -0.31 23.55 5.02
N PHE A 110 0.68 24.40 5.25
CA PHE A 110 0.54 25.55 6.14
C PHE A 110 0.95 26.83 5.43
N ILE A 111 0.21 27.91 5.63
CA ILE A 111 0.61 29.22 5.14
C ILE A 111 1.64 29.81 6.09
N GLY A 112 2.82 30.18 5.57
CA GLY A 112 3.90 30.80 6.34
C GLY A 112 4.72 29.84 7.23
N LYS A 113 4.40 28.54 7.25
CA LYS A 113 5.17 27.48 7.91
C LYS A 113 5.45 26.38 6.90
N PRO A 114 6.51 25.59 7.07
CA PRO A 114 6.74 24.44 6.19
C PRO A 114 5.61 23.41 6.30
N ASP A 115 5.21 22.87 5.15
CA ASP A 115 4.24 21.78 5.06
C ASP A 115 4.69 20.57 5.89
N ARG A 116 3.73 19.93 6.56
CA ARG A 116 3.94 18.63 7.21
C ARG A 116 3.62 17.52 6.21
N ALA A 117 4.63 16.74 5.84
CA ALA A 117 4.47 15.55 5.02
C ALA A 117 5.04 14.34 5.76
N LEU A 118 4.22 13.29 5.92
CA LEU A 118 4.64 12.01 6.49
C LEU A 118 4.45 10.91 5.45
N ARG A 119 5.48 10.09 5.28
CA ARG A 119 5.44 8.90 4.43
C ARG A 119 5.31 7.68 5.33
N LEU A 120 4.38 6.79 4.99
CA LEU A 120 4.01 5.63 5.78
C LEU A 120 4.11 4.38 4.92
N LEU A 121 4.79 3.36 5.44
CA LEU A 121 4.97 2.06 4.80
C LEU A 121 4.34 0.98 5.67
N ALA A 122 3.47 0.13 5.12
CA ALA A 122 2.89 -0.98 5.85
C ALA A 122 2.47 -2.14 4.96
N ALA A 123 2.72 -3.37 5.41
CA ALA A 123 2.24 -4.57 4.72
C ALA A 123 0.70 -4.65 4.67
N ARG A 124 0.03 -4.09 5.70
CA ARG A 124 -1.45 -4.05 5.78
C ARG A 124 -2.06 -2.78 5.18
N MET A 125 -1.28 -1.98 4.46
CA MET A 125 -1.77 -0.78 3.79
C MET A 125 -2.86 -1.06 2.73
N PRO A 126 -2.85 -2.19 1.97
CA PRO A 126 -3.95 -2.52 1.06
C PRO A 126 -5.32 -2.65 1.76
N GLN A 127 -5.35 -2.94 3.05
CA GLN A 127 -6.59 -2.97 3.85
C GLN A 127 -6.99 -1.56 4.33
N ALA A 128 -6.03 -0.63 4.41
CA ALA A 128 -6.25 0.75 4.84
C ALA A 128 -6.67 1.68 3.70
N ILE A 129 -6.12 1.47 2.50
CA ILE A 129 -6.42 2.30 1.33
C ILE A 129 -7.93 2.46 1.08
N PRO A 130 -8.77 1.40 1.09
CA PRO A 130 -10.22 1.55 0.89
C PRO A 130 -10.89 2.38 2.00
N VAL A 131 -10.43 2.26 3.25
CA VAL A 131 -10.96 3.03 4.39
C VAL A 131 -10.57 4.51 4.25
N LEU A 132 -9.33 4.76 3.83
CA LEU A 132 -8.84 6.11 3.55
C LEU A 132 -9.58 6.73 2.36
N GLU A 133 -9.86 5.97 1.31
CA GLU A 133 -10.62 6.42 0.15
C GLU A 133 -12.06 6.79 0.54
N ALA A 134 -12.72 5.96 1.36
CA ALA A 134 -14.06 6.26 1.86
C ALA A 134 -14.10 7.56 2.69
N GLN A 135 -13.08 7.82 3.50
CA GLN A 135 -13.03 8.97 4.40
C GLN A 135 -12.50 10.26 3.73
N PHE A 136 -11.54 10.14 2.83
CA PHE A 136 -10.77 11.24 2.24
C PHE A 136 -10.92 11.30 0.72
N SER A 137 -12.00 10.76 0.16
CA SER A 137 -12.24 10.56 -1.29
C SER A 137 -11.79 11.69 -2.21
N ARG A 138 -11.98 12.96 -1.84
CA ARG A 138 -11.56 14.13 -2.67
C ARG A 138 -10.05 14.45 -2.58
N LYS A 139 -9.35 13.90 -1.59
CA LYS A 139 -7.97 14.21 -1.21
C LYS A 139 -7.01 13.07 -1.56
N ILE A 140 -7.51 11.87 -1.89
CA ILE A 140 -6.68 10.73 -2.24
C ILE A 140 -6.25 10.78 -3.71
N GLN A 141 -4.96 10.61 -3.97
CA GLN A 141 -4.36 10.58 -5.30
C GLN A 141 -3.61 9.26 -5.47
N PHE A 142 -3.97 8.50 -6.50
CA PHE A 142 -3.27 7.28 -6.86
C PHE A 142 -2.21 7.61 -7.90
N LEU A 143 -0.94 7.31 -7.61
CA LEU A 143 0.09 7.33 -8.63
C LEU A 143 -0.14 6.10 -9.53
N GLU A 144 -0.24 6.28 -10.85
CA GLU A 144 -0.71 5.27 -11.81
C GLU A 144 0.06 3.93 -11.73
N ASP A 145 1.32 3.96 -11.28
CA ASP A 145 2.17 2.77 -11.09
C ASP A 145 1.84 1.96 -9.82
N ALA A 146 1.22 2.58 -8.81
CA ALA A 146 0.88 1.95 -7.52
C ALA A 146 -0.26 0.93 -7.63
N LEU A 147 -1.10 1.06 -8.67
CA LEU A 147 -2.27 0.22 -8.88
C LEU A 147 -2.01 -0.96 -9.83
N GLY A 148 -0.74 -1.27 -10.15
CA GLY A 148 -0.37 -2.39 -11.04
C GLY A 148 -0.92 -3.78 -10.65
N PHE A 149 -1.47 -3.93 -9.43
CA PHE A 149 -2.18 -5.15 -8.99
C PHE A 149 -3.72 -5.03 -8.96
N ALA A 150 -4.29 -3.83 -9.17
CA ALA A 150 -5.72 -3.58 -9.07
C ALA A 150 -6.44 -3.40 -10.41
N GLY A 151 -5.75 -3.42 -11.55
CA GLY A 151 -6.46 -3.54 -12.83
C GLY A 151 -5.63 -3.22 -14.05
N ALA A 152 -5.33 -4.26 -14.83
CA ALA A 152 -5.23 -4.17 -16.29
C ALA A 152 -6.62 -3.87 -16.89
N ARG A 153 -7.28 -2.80 -16.44
CA ARG A 153 -8.52 -2.28 -17.02
C ARG A 153 -8.73 -0.82 -16.62
N ARG A 154 -8.13 0.08 -17.39
CA ARG A 154 -8.77 1.30 -17.91
C ARG A 154 -7.75 2.13 -18.68
N SER A 155 -7.96 2.21 -20.00
CA SER A 155 -7.57 3.36 -20.80
C SER A 155 -8.47 4.56 -20.46
N PRO A 156 -8.10 5.79 -20.83
CA PRO A 156 -8.64 7.00 -20.22
C PRO A 156 -10.04 7.29 -20.75
N GLN A 157 -11.01 7.47 -19.87
CA GLN A 157 -12.27 8.11 -20.23
C GLN A 157 -12.65 9.11 -19.14
N ALA A 158 -12.81 10.35 -19.61
CA ALA A 158 -13.14 11.56 -18.89
C ALA A 158 -14.43 11.46 -18.08
N ASP A 159 -14.50 12.31 -17.06
CA ASP A 159 -15.67 12.99 -16.51
C ASP A 159 -17.02 12.26 -16.62
N LEU A 160 -17.52 11.76 -15.49
CA LEU A 160 -18.85 12.04 -14.92
C LEU A 160 -19.24 10.97 -13.89
N GLY A 161 -19.42 11.41 -12.66
CA GLY A 161 -20.57 11.05 -11.83
C GLY A 161 -20.90 9.57 -11.55
N SER A 162 -20.68 9.20 -10.29
CA SER A 162 -21.54 8.32 -9.48
C SER A 162 -21.48 6.79 -9.65
N SER A 163 -21.33 6.15 -8.48
CA SER A 163 -21.97 4.88 -8.08
C SER A 163 -21.75 3.64 -8.93
N VAL A 164 -20.71 2.85 -8.61
CA VAL A 164 -20.52 1.47 -9.13
C VAL A 164 -20.27 0.45 -8.01
N TRP A 165 -20.67 0.71 -6.75
CA TRP A 165 -20.41 -0.22 -5.63
C TRP A 165 -21.65 -0.86 -4.99
N GLN A 166 -22.77 -0.97 -5.70
CA GLN A 166 -23.98 -1.63 -5.16
C GLN A 166 -24.35 -2.99 -5.78
N ALA A 167 -23.52 -3.58 -6.64
CA ALA A 167 -23.92 -4.79 -7.38
C ALA A 167 -23.26 -6.12 -6.93
N ALA A 168 -22.62 -6.20 -5.75
CA ALA A 168 -21.83 -7.39 -5.38
C ALA A 168 -22.30 -8.16 -4.12
N THR A 169 -23.53 -7.97 -3.64
CA THR A 169 -24.07 -8.69 -2.45
C THR A 169 -25.36 -9.48 -2.73
N GLY A 170 -25.45 -10.16 -3.88
CA GLY A 170 -26.71 -10.81 -4.27
C GLY A 170 -26.64 -12.17 -4.97
N PHE A 171 -25.56 -12.95 -4.83
CA PHE A 171 -25.47 -14.22 -5.58
C PHE A 171 -24.92 -15.40 -4.77
N LEU A 172 -25.60 -15.76 -3.67
CA LEU A 172 -25.51 -17.10 -3.09
C LEU A 172 -26.88 -17.49 -2.51
N GLY A 173 -27.52 -18.49 -3.15
CA GLY A 173 -28.56 -19.30 -2.52
C GLY A 173 -29.89 -19.37 -3.28
N ALA A 174 -30.03 -20.38 -4.16
CA ALA A 174 -31.28 -21.13 -4.36
C ALA A 174 -31.07 -22.22 -5.43
N ALA A 175 -30.48 -23.35 -5.03
CA ALA A 175 -30.62 -24.60 -5.76
C ALA A 175 -31.75 -25.41 -5.09
N ALA A 176 -32.95 -25.36 -5.67
CA ALA A 176 -34.02 -26.32 -5.45
C ALA A 176 -35.02 -26.22 -6.62
N ASN A 177 -35.06 -27.25 -7.46
CA ASN A 177 -36.21 -27.58 -8.31
C ASN A 177 -37.41 -27.99 -7.41
N PRO A 178 -38.69 -28.13 -7.86
CA PRO A 178 -39.16 -28.37 -9.24
C PRO A 178 -40.47 -27.62 -9.63
N GLY A 179 -40.90 -27.74 -10.90
CA GLY A 179 -42.32 -27.57 -11.27
C GLY A 179 -42.60 -26.94 -12.64
N SER A 180 -42.73 -27.78 -13.67
CA SER A 180 -43.52 -27.49 -14.89
C SER A 180 -45.03 -27.47 -14.53
N PRO A 181 -45.96 -26.84 -15.30
CA PRO A 181 -46.11 -27.11 -16.75
C PRO A 181 -46.68 -25.99 -17.67
N ALA A 182 -46.66 -26.34 -18.97
CA ALA A 182 -47.61 -25.98 -20.03
C ALA A 182 -47.49 -24.62 -20.76
N GLY A 183 -47.34 -24.70 -22.09
CA GLY A 183 -47.75 -23.62 -23.00
C GLY A 183 -46.91 -23.46 -24.27
N SER A 184 -47.32 -24.12 -25.34
CA SER A 184 -46.89 -23.94 -26.74
C SER A 184 -46.84 -22.47 -27.21
N ARG A 185 -45.74 -22.00 -27.83
CA ARG A 185 -45.72 -21.43 -29.20
C ARG A 185 -44.31 -21.05 -29.69
N ASP A 186 -44.09 -21.37 -30.96
CA ASP A 186 -43.02 -20.94 -31.87
C ASP A 186 -42.86 -19.41 -31.97
N GLY A 187 -41.63 -18.91 -32.20
CA GLY A 187 -41.40 -17.59 -32.78
C GLY A 187 -40.17 -16.79 -32.32
N MET A 188 -39.23 -16.62 -33.28
CA MET A 188 -38.34 -15.46 -33.51
C MET A 188 -37.20 -15.12 -32.54
N ASP A 189 -35.98 -15.32 -33.08
CA ASP A 189 -34.88 -14.35 -33.15
C ASP A 189 -34.88 -13.22 -32.13
N SER A 190 -33.99 -13.33 -31.14
CA SER A 190 -33.12 -12.24 -30.66
C SER A 190 -32.30 -12.73 -29.47
N GLU A 191 -31.02 -13.07 -29.70
CA GLU A 191 -30.03 -12.75 -28.66
C GLU A 191 -28.73 -12.34 -29.33
N GLN A 192 -28.61 -11.02 -29.47
CA GLN A 192 -27.46 -10.30 -29.97
C GLN A 192 -26.24 -10.65 -29.11
N VAL A 193 -25.35 -11.47 -29.64
CA VAL A 193 -23.94 -11.42 -29.30
C VAL A 193 -23.46 -10.02 -29.72
N GLN A 194 -23.34 -9.14 -28.74
CA GLN A 194 -22.88 -7.77 -28.90
C GLN A 194 -21.37 -7.79 -29.21
N VAL A 195 -21.01 -8.19 -30.43
CA VAL A 195 -19.69 -7.93 -31.00
C VAL A 195 -19.63 -6.44 -31.24
N GLN A 196 -18.93 -5.72 -30.37
CA GLN A 196 -18.58 -4.32 -30.58
C GLN A 196 -17.93 -4.17 -31.97
N LYS A 197 -18.68 -3.61 -32.92
CA LYS A 197 -18.14 -3.21 -34.22
C LYS A 197 -17.33 -1.93 -33.99
N VAL A 198 -16.05 -2.12 -33.65
CA VAL A 198 -15.05 -1.04 -33.59
C VAL A 198 -15.08 -0.28 -34.92
N SER A 199 -15.19 1.04 -34.87
CA SER A 199 -15.21 1.86 -36.08
C SER A 199 -13.85 1.82 -36.78
N GLN A 200 -13.81 1.95 -38.11
CA GLN A 200 -12.57 1.86 -38.89
C GLN A 200 -11.53 2.92 -38.46
N GLU A 201 -12.00 4.06 -37.99
CA GLU A 201 -11.20 5.16 -37.45
C GLU A 201 -10.55 4.77 -36.11
N GLU A 202 -11.32 4.18 -35.20
CA GLU A 202 -10.82 3.68 -33.91
C GLU A 202 -9.77 2.58 -34.10
N ALA A 203 -9.99 1.69 -35.08
CA ALA A 203 -9.01 0.64 -35.40
C ALA A 203 -7.68 1.21 -35.93
N LYS A 204 -7.70 2.37 -36.62
CA LYS A 204 -6.47 3.06 -37.07
C LYS A 204 -5.75 3.73 -35.90
N GLU A 205 -6.50 4.37 -35.00
CA GLU A 205 -5.93 4.99 -33.80
C GLU A 205 -5.28 3.95 -32.88
N LEU A 206 -5.95 2.82 -32.65
CA LEU A 206 -5.41 1.72 -31.85
C LEU A 206 -4.11 1.17 -32.44
N ARG A 207 -4.01 1.04 -33.77
CA ARG A 207 -2.75 0.63 -34.43
C ARG A 207 -1.63 1.64 -34.23
N GLN A 208 -1.96 2.94 -34.27
CA GLN A 208 -0.98 3.99 -34.02
C GLN A 208 -0.49 4.00 -32.57
N ILE A 209 -1.40 3.82 -31.61
CA ILE A 209 -1.08 3.70 -30.18
C ILE A 209 -0.19 2.48 -29.95
N LEU A 210 -0.55 1.32 -30.51
CA LEU A 210 0.27 0.10 -30.40
C LEU A 210 1.67 0.27 -30.99
N LYS A 211 1.79 1.01 -32.10
CA LYS A 211 3.11 1.32 -32.69
C LYS A 211 3.95 2.21 -31.78
N LYS A 212 3.34 3.21 -31.12
CA LYS A 212 4.02 4.07 -30.13
C LYS A 212 4.42 3.27 -28.89
N LEU A 213 3.52 2.44 -28.37
CA LEU A 213 3.78 1.57 -27.23
C LEU A 213 4.95 0.62 -27.51
N LYS A 214 5.00 0.03 -28.71
CA LYS A 214 6.13 -0.79 -29.15
C LYS A 214 7.44 0.01 -29.17
N GLY A 215 7.41 1.25 -29.66
CA GLY A 215 8.58 2.13 -29.67
C GLY A 215 9.10 2.40 -28.25
N LEU A 216 8.19 2.76 -27.34
CA LEU A 216 8.53 2.98 -25.93
C LEU A 216 9.08 1.71 -25.27
N ALA A 217 8.46 0.55 -25.51
CA ALA A 217 8.92 -0.73 -24.96
C ALA A 217 10.37 -1.03 -25.38
N LEU A 218 10.71 -0.81 -26.65
CA LEU A 218 12.08 -0.99 -27.16
C LEU A 218 13.07 0.02 -26.56
N GLU A 219 12.65 1.28 -26.39
CA GLU A 219 13.48 2.29 -25.74
C GLU A 219 13.72 1.97 -24.26
N THR A 220 12.71 1.50 -23.55
CA THR A 220 12.84 1.06 -22.16
C THR A 220 13.72 -0.16 -22.02
N GLU A 221 13.66 -1.12 -22.96
CA GLU A 221 14.54 -2.29 -22.97
C GLU A 221 16.01 -1.87 -23.13
N ALA A 222 16.30 -1.00 -24.09
CA ALA A 222 17.66 -0.49 -24.30
C ALA A 222 18.15 0.36 -23.12
N GLU A 223 17.26 1.11 -22.45
CA GLU A 223 17.63 1.87 -21.26
C GLU A 223 17.88 0.97 -20.04
N LEU A 224 17.14 -0.12 -19.89
CA LEU A 224 17.40 -1.11 -18.83
C LEU A 224 18.76 -1.78 -19.01
N GLU A 225 19.15 -2.15 -20.24
CA GLU A 225 20.46 -2.73 -20.52
C GLU A 225 21.59 -1.73 -20.17
N ARG A 226 21.44 -0.45 -20.53
CA ARG A 226 22.38 0.61 -20.10
C ARG A 226 22.50 0.75 -18.59
N GLN A 227 21.38 0.64 -17.87
CA GLN A 227 21.39 0.72 -16.40
C GLN A 227 22.07 -0.49 -15.77
N ASP A 228 21.90 -1.69 -16.33
CA ASP A 228 22.55 -2.91 -15.84
C ASP A 228 24.07 -2.81 -15.98
N GLU A 229 24.57 -2.35 -17.13
CA GLU A 229 26.00 -2.06 -17.33
C GLU A 229 26.55 -1.02 -16.34
N ALA A 230 25.75 0.02 -16.04
CA ALA A 230 26.13 1.03 -15.05
C ALA A 230 26.18 0.46 -13.63
N LEU A 231 25.25 -0.43 -13.27
CA LEU A 231 25.23 -1.11 -11.98
C LEU A 231 26.44 -2.04 -11.81
N ASP A 232 26.84 -2.76 -12.86
CA ASP A 232 28.07 -3.57 -12.85
C ASP A 232 29.32 -2.73 -12.59
N SER A 233 29.41 -1.55 -13.22
CA SER A 233 30.50 -0.61 -12.97
C SER A 233 30.54 -0.15 -11.51
N ILE A 234 29.38 0.23 -10.96
CA ILE A 234 29.25 0.65 -9.55
C ILE A 234 29.62 -0.50 -8.62
N SER A 235 29.13 -1.71 -8.87
CA SER A 235 29.42 -2.91 -8.09
C SER A 235 30.94 -3.15 -8.01
N SER A 236 31.63 -3.11 -9.16
CA SER A 236 33.08 -3.26 -9.21
C SER A 236 33.84 -2.16 -8.45
N SER A 237 33.32 -0.93 -8.45
CA SER A 237 33.89 0.19 -7.71
C SER A 237 33.70 0.02 -6.19
N VAL A 238 32.52 -0.46 -5.78
CA VAL A 238 32.20 -0.76 -4.38
C VAL A 238 33.09 -1.89 -3.84
N ASP A 239 33.30 -2.96 -4.62
CA ASP A 239 34.21 -4.04 -4.23
C ASP A 239 35.64 -3.53 -4.02
N ARG A 240 36.15 -2.73 -4.95
CA ARG A 240 37.48 -2.10 -4.82
C ARG A 240 37.58 -1.20 -3.60
N ALA A 241 36.56 -0.38 -3.33
CA ALA A 241 36.50 0.48 -2.15
C ALA A 241 36.51 -0.36 -0.87
N THR A 242 35.74 -1.44 -0.82
CA THR A 242 35.66 -2.36 0.33
C THR A 242 37.01 -3.01 0.61
N LEU A 243 37.70 -3.53 -0.43
CA LEU A 243 39.04 -4.10 -0.29
C LEU A 243 40.06 -3.07 0.23
N ASN A 244 39.95 -1.82 -0.20
CA ASN A 244 40.82 -0.75 0.28
C ASN A 244 40.54 -0.40 1.75
N ILE A 245 39.28 -0.30 2.15
CA ILE A 245 38.87 -0.04 3.53
C ILE A 245 39.36 -1.18 4.44
N ASP A 246 39.17 -2.43 4.05
CA ASP A 246 39.66 -3.59 4.82
C ASP A 246 41.18 -3.58 4.98
N ARG A 247 41.90 -3.21 3.91
CA ARG A 247 43.35 -3.06 3.95
C ARG A 247 43.78 -1.96 4.92
N GLN A 248 43.09 -0.83 4.92
CA GLN A 248 43.34 0.27 5.84
C GLN A 248 43.01 -0.11 7.29
N ASN A 249 41.89 -0.79 7.53
CA ASN A 249 41.50 -1.30 8.85
C ASN A 249 42.53 -2.28 9.42
N ARG A 250 43.06 -3.20 8.59
CA ARG A 250 44.15 -4.10 9.02
C ARG A 250 45.43 -3.35 9.37
N ARG A 251 45.73 -2.23 8.71
CA ARG A 251 46.89 -1.39 9.05
C ARG A 251 46.67 -0.65 10.37
N MET A 252 45.50 -0.05 10.59
CA MET A 252 45.16 0.61 11.86
C MET A 252 45.25 -0.35 13.05
N ARG A 253 44.70 -1.57 12.92
CA ARG A 253 44.79 -2.59 13.99
C ARG A 253 46.21 -3.04 14.34
N LYS A 254 47.22 -2.76 13.50
CA LYS A 254 48.63 -3.04 13.80
C LYS A 254 49.32 -1.87 14.51
N LEU A 255 48.70 -0.69 14.51
CA LEU A 255 49.22 0.53 15.15
C LEU A 255 48.60 0.76 16.54
N THR A 256 47.55 0.00 16.88
CA THR A 256 46.88 0.00 18.19
C THR A 256 47.26 -1.28 18.92
#